data_AF-T0YYP3-F1
#
_entry.id   AF-T0YYP3-F1
#
_cell.length_a   1.000
_cell.length_b   1.000
_cell.length_c   1.000
_cell.angle_alpha   90.00
_cell.angle_beta   90.00
_cell.angle_gamma   90.00
#
_symmetry.space_group_name_H-M   'P 1'
#
loop_
_entity.id
_entity.type
_entity.pdbx_description
1 polymer ?
#
loop_
_entity_poly.entity_id
_entity_poly.type
_entity_poly.pdbx_seq_one_letter_code
_entity_poly.pdbx_strand_id
1 'polypeptide(L)'
;LPAEPVLGELLRYADHELGGLLEERTPVTRETSHAYVLLESHRRPEMARFRRRLLERYVPPPSKTVLLLVPCSRTKPYRLSRSHRRFAAALDGLRPIERLHVVSVSSPIGLVPRELEDVPPARDYDIPVTGEWEDRERRTIVDGVRHLASRGHYRRAIVHLDPAEYGFLRDAWPPELPVVWTLPSDRTTTREALAALRAAAAEALEGERAVAGGPLAVVREELRE
;
A
#
# COMPACT_ATOMS: atom_id res chain seq x y z
N LEU A 1 24.67 -20.30 -10.31
CA LEU A 1 24.92 -21.29 -9.24
C LEU A 1 23.81 -22.32 -9.32
N PRO A 2 24.10 -23.63 -9.31
CA PRO A 2 23.05 -24.65 -9.25
C PRO A 2 22.26 -24.50 -7.94
N ALA A 3 20.95 -24.76 -7.99
CA ALA A 3 20.10 -24.73 -6.81
C ALA A 3 20.37 -26.00 -5.96
N GLU A 4 21.23 -25.88 -4.95
CA GLU A 4 21.56 -26.96 -4.03
C GLU A 4 20.63 -26.93 -2.80
N PRO A 5 20.01 -28.07 -2.41
CA PRO A 5 19.10 -28.11 -1.26
C PRO A 5 19.71 -27.57 0.05
N VAL A 6 20.99 -27.87 0.29
CA VAL A 6 21.71 -27.40 1.49
C VAL A 6 21.81 -25.87 1.56
N LEU A 7 21.95 -25.18 0.43
CA LEU A 7 21.98 -23.71 0.43
C LEU A 7 20.62 -23.12 0.77
N GLY A 8 19.53 -23.75 0.31
CA GLY A 8 18.17 -23.37 0.69
C GLY A 8 17.89 -23.60 2.18
N GLU A 9 18.37 -24.72 2.73
CA GLU A 9 18.29 -25.03 4.16
C GLU A 9 19.05 -23.99 5.00
N LEU A 10 20.34 -23.75 4.68
CA LEU A 10 21.17 -22.78 5.37
C LEU A 10 20.59 -21.35 5.30
N LEU A 11 20.04 -20.96 4.16
CA LEU A 11 19.35 -19.68 4.01
C LEU A 11 18.15 -19.57 4.97
N ARG A 12 17.32 -20.61 5.06
CA ARG A 12 16.16 -20.62 5.96
C ARG A 12 16.56 -20.59 7.43
N TYR A 13 17.61 -21.32 7.82
CA TYR A 13 18.18 -21.23 9.16
C TYR A 13 18.74 -19.84 9.45
N ALA A 14 19.48 -19.24 8.51
CA ALA A 14 20.01 -17.89 8.68
C ALA A 14 18.89 -16.85 8.84
N ASP A 15 17.84 -16.90 8.01
CA ASP A 15 16.71 -15.98 8.12
C ASP A 15 15.95 -16.14 9.45
N HIS A 16 15.88 -17.36 10.00
CA HIS A 16 15.18 -17.65 11.26
C HIS A 16 16.03 -17.31 12.50
N GLU A 17 17.23 -17.87 12.60
CA GLU A 17 18.11 -17.79 13.77
C GLU A 17 18.93 -16.49 13.80
N LEU A 18 19.34 -16.00 12.63
CA LEU A 18 20.20 -14.81 12.51
C LEU A 18 19.42 -13.57 12.07
N GLY A 19 18.08 -13.64 11.99
CA GLY A 19 17.24 -12.55 11.48
C GLY A 19 17.48 -11.20 12.18
N GLY A 20 17.67 -11.20 13.50
CA GLY A 20 17.99 -9.98 14.26
C GLY A 20 19.38 -9.41 13.91
N LEU A 21 20.38 -10.28 13.77
CA LEU A 21 21.74 -9.89 13.38
C LEU A 21 21.78 -9.32 11.96
N LEU A 22 21.03 -9.95 11.05
CA LEU A 22 20.86 -9.48 9.67
C LEU A 22 20.16 -8.13 9.64
N GLU A 23 19.08 -7.95 10.40
CA GLU A 23 18.38 -6.67 10.50
C GLU A 23 19.28 -5.55 10.98
N GLU A 24 20.07 -5.77 12.03
CA GLU A 24 20.99 -4.77 12.60
C GLU A 24 22.01 -4.29 11.55
N ARG A 25 22.45 -5.20 10.67
CA ARG A 25 23.50 -4.93 9.67
C ARG A 25 22.97 -4.56 8.29
N THR A 26 21.68 -4.78 8.01
CA THR A 26 21.08 -4.42 6.72
C THR A 26 20.93 -2.88 6.62
N PRO A 27 21.51 -2.24 5.60
CA PRO A 27 21.38 -0.80 5.39
C PRO A 27 19.92 -0.34 5.33
N VAL A 28 19.65 0.90 5.76
CA VAL A 28 18.31 1.50 5.66
C VAL A 28 18.03 2.00 4.24
N THR A 29 19.05 2.54 3.59
CA THR A 29 19.00 3.05 2.21
C THR A 29 19.96 2.26 1.33
N ARG A 30 19.60 2.13 0.06
CA ARG A 30 20.44 1.52 -0.97
C ARG A 30 20.28 2.28 -2.29
N GLU A 31 21.30 2.19 -3.14
CA GLU A 31 21.31 2.83 -4.46
C GLU A 31 20.72 1.93 -5.56
N THR A 32 20.71 0.61 -5.36
CA THR A 32 20.30 -0.38 -6.37
C THR A 32 19.01 -1.10 -6.01
N SER A 33 18.16 -1.31 -7.02
CA SER A 33 16.95 -2.13 -6.89
C SER A 33 17.29 -3.59 -6.57
N HIS A 34 16.54 -4.21 -5.65
CA HIS A 34 16.65 -5.64 -5.37
C HIS A 34 15.55 -6.43 -6.08
N ALA A 35 15.94 -7.57 -6.64
CA ALA A 35 15.00 -8.55 -7.16
C ALA A 35 14.61 -9.53 -6.05
N TYR A 36 13.34 -9.52 -5.67
CA TYR A 36 12.74 -10.45 -4.72
C TYR A 36 12.02 -11.55 -5.50
N VAL A 37 12.79 -12.50 -6.02
CA VAL A 37 12.29 -13.54 -6.93
C VAL A 37 11.76 -14.76 -6.20
N LEU A 38 12.45 -15.18 -5.13
CA LEU A 38 12.09 -16.36 -4.34
C LEU A 38 11.23 -15.96 -3.15
N LEU A 39 10.34 -16.85 -2.70
CA LEU A 39 9.51 -16.61 -1.53
C LEU A 39 10.35 -16.33 -0.26
N GLU A 40 11.50 -16.99 -0.11
CA GLU A 40 12.46 -16.73 0.96
C GLU A 40 12.93 -15.25 0.96
N SER A 41 13.10 -14.65 -0.23
CA SER A 41 13.51 -13.24 -0.34
C SER A 41 12.46 -12.26 0.20
N HIS A 42 11.20 -12.66 0.36
CA HIS A 42 10.17 -11.81 0.96
C HIS A 42 10.41 -11.59 2.47
N ARG A 43 11.34 -12.35 3.08
CA ARG A 43 11.73 -12.24 4.49
C ARG A 43 12.95 -11.36 4.71
N ARG A 44 13.54 -10.80 3.64
CA ARG A 44 14.73 -9.96 3.75
C ARG A 44 14.50 -8.81 4.73
N PRO A 45 15.52 -8.43 5.53
CA PRO A 45 15.30 -7.54 6.66
C PRO A 45 14.68 -6.20 6.30
N GLU A 46 15.01 -5.63 5.15
CA GLU A 46 14.44 -4.36 4.67
C GLU A 46 12.93 -4.47 4.36
N MET A 47 12.48 -5.61 3.85
CA MET A 47 11.07 -5.89 3.57
C MET A 47 10.29 -6.05 4.89
N ALA A 48 10.83 -6.85 5.81
CA ALA A 48 10.26 -7.04 7.14
C ALA A 48 10.23 -5.72 7.94
N ARG A 49 11.31 -4.93 7.87
CA ARG A 49 11.45 -3.63 8.52
C ARG A 49 10.44 -2.63 7.98
N PHE A 50 10.20 -2.56 6.67
CA PHE A 50 9.21 -1.66 6.09
C PHE A 50 7.81 -1.97 6.64
N ARG A 51 7.38 -3.24 6.58
CA ARG A 51 6.09 -3.70 7.11
C ARG A 51 5.97 -3.42 8.61
N ARG A 52 7.00 -3.74 9.38
CA ARG A 52 7.05 -3.49 10.84
C ARG A 52 6.91 -1.99 11.14
N ARG A 53 7.67 -1.13 10.45
CA ARG A 53 7.62 0.33 10.65
C ARG A 53 6.28 0.93 10.21
N LEU A 54 5.62 0.36 9.20
CA LEU A 54 4.25 0.76 8.87
C LEU A 54 3.33 0.55 10.07
N LEU A 55 3.37 -0.63 10.70
CA LEU A 55 2.50 -0.95 11.84
C LEU A 55 2.90 -0.24 13.14
N GLU A 56 4.19 0.00 13.37
CA GLU A 56 4.68 0.59 14.63
C GLU A 56 4.73 2.11 14.63
N ARG A 57 4.94 2.73 13.46
CA ARG A 57 5.34 4.14 13.36
C ARG A 57 4.47 4.98 12.44
N TYR A 58 3.88 4.39 11.40
CA TYR A 58 3.09 5.17 10.45
C TYR A 58 1.73 5.55 11.05
N VAL A 59 1.44 6.84 11.06
CA VAL A 59 0.12 7.38 11.35
C VAL A 59 -0.38 8.06 10.07
N PRO A 60 -1.57 7.72 9.57
CA PRO A 60 -2.14 8.41 8.43
C PRO A 60 -2.30 9.92 8.73
N PRO A 61 -2.02 10.82 7.78
CA PRO A 61 -2.13 12.25 8.05
C PRO A 61 -3.55 12.61 8.53
N PRO A 62 -3.73 13.39 9.60
CA PRO A 62 -5.04 13.64 10.21
C PRO A 62 -6.07 14.26 9.25
N SER A 63 -5.58 14.99 8.25
CA SER A 63 -6.42 15.58 7.22
C SER A 63 -7.14 14.55 6.34
N LYS A 64 -6.67 13.29 6.30
CA LYS A 64 -7.18 12.24 5.43
C LYS A 64 -8.40 11.55 6.04
N THR A 65 -9.56 11.76 5.43
CA THR A 65 -10.84 11.23 5.91
C THR A 65 -11.46 10.20 4.96
N VAL A 66 -10.89 10.00 3.76
CA VAL A 66 -11.31 8.96 2.82
C VAL A 66 -10.12 8.12 2.42
N LEU A 67 -10.15 6.82 2.70
CA LEU A 67 -9.12 5.87 2.27
C LEU A 67 -9.43 5.37 0.86
N LEU A 68 -8.45 5.36 -0.04
CA LEU A 68 -8.53 4.77 -1.36
C LEU A 68 -7.42 3.74 -1.53
N LEU A 69 -7.81 2.46 -1.67
CA LEU A 69 -6.90 1.37 -2.05
C LEU A 69 -6.87 1.21 -3.57
N VAL A 70 -5.66 1.18 -4.15
CA VAL A 70 -5.41 0.96 -5.59
C VAL A 70 -4.36 -0.14 -5.78
N PRO A 71 -4.33 -0.85 -6.92
CA PRO A 71 -3.32 -1.88 -7.15
C PRO A 71 -1.93 -1.24 -7.27
N CYS A 72 -0.89 -2.03 -7.03
CA CYS A 72 0.48 -1.64 -7.32
C CYS A 72 0.74 -1.48 -8.84
N SER A 73 1.96 -1.08 -9.19
CA SER A 73 2.42 -1.04 -10.57
C SER A 73 3.87 -1.45 -10.70
N ARG A 74 4.26 -1.91 -11.90
CA ARG A 74 5.64 -2.26 -12.24
C ARG A 74 6.59 -1.07 -12.06
N THR A 75 6.17 0.12 -12.50
CA THR A 75 6.97 1.35 -12.38
C THR A 75 6.81 1.93 -10.98
N LYS A 76 7.93 2.09 -10.26
CA LYS A 76 8.00 2.74 -8.96
C LYS A 76 8.85 4.03 -9.08
N PRO A 77 8.55 5.09 -8.31
CA PRO A 77 7.38 5.26 -7.45
C PRO A 77 6.05 5.14 -8.20
N TYR A 78 5.04 4.52 -7.60
CA TYR A 78 3.83 4.10 -8.33
C TYR A 78 3.09 5.25 -8.98
N ARG A 79 3.13 6.46 -8.39
CA ARG A 79 2.51 7.68 -8.98
C ARG A 79 2.98 7.96 -10.41
N LEU A 80 4.19 7.52 -10.78
CA LEU A 80 4.78 7.71 -12.10
C LEU A 80 4.38 6.62 -13.11
N SER A 81 3.64 5.60 -12.68
CA SER A 81 3.15 4.56 -13.58
C SER A 81 1.99 5.05 -14.46
N ARG A 82 1.79 4.39 -15.61
CA ARG A 82 0.66 4.70 -16.50
C ARG A 82 -0.69 4.51 -15.79
N SER A 83 -0.86 3.45 -15.01
CA SER A 83 -2.11 3.17 -14.30
C SER A 83 -2.42 4.25 -13.26
N HIS A 84 -1.44 4.62 -12.44
CA HIS A 84 -1.64 5.67 -11.43
C HIS A 84 -1.89 7.04 -12.03
N ARG A 85 -1.24 7.40 -13.14
CA ARG A 85 -1.58 8.64 -13.86
C ARG A 85 -3.03 8.65 -14.34
N ARG A 86 -3.59 7.50 -14.72
CA ARG A 86 -4.99 7.38 -15.12
C ARG A 86 -5.93 7.48 -13.92
N PHE A 87 -5.58 6.88 -12.77
CA PHE A 87 -6.34 7.09 -11.52
C PHE A 87 -6.35 8.57 -11.12
N ALA A 88 -5.18 9.22 -11.13
CA ALA A 88 -5.06 10.64 -10.83
C ALA A 88 -5.88 11.51 -11.79
N ALA A 89 -5.82 11.23 -13.10
CA ALA A 89 -6.62 11.94 -14.11
C ALA A 89 -8.14 11.73 -13.89
N ALA A 90 -8.57 10.53 -13.50
CA ALA A 90 -9.99 10.26 -13.22
C ALA A 90 -10.50 11.00 -11.98
N LEU A 91 -9.62 11.24 -11.01
CA LEU A 91 -9.93 11.98 -9.77
C LEU A 91 -9.74 13.50 -9.91
N ASP A 92 -9.17 13.96 -11.02
CA ASP A 92 -8.90 15.37 -11.23
C ASP A 92 -10.18 16.23 -11.21
N GLY A 93 -10.07 17.44 -10.67
CA GLY A 93 -11.20 18.35 -10.48
C GLY A 93 -12.15 18.01 -9.32
N LEU A 94 -12.05 16.83 -8.67
CA LEU A 94 -12.80 16.57 -7.44
C LEU A 94 -12.27 17.44 -6.29
N ARG A 95 -13.13 17.86 -5.37
CA ARG A 95 -12.78 18.66 -4.19
C ARG A 95 -13.66 18.24 -3.00
N PRO A 96 -13.13 18.26 -1.76
CA PRO A 96 -11.73 18.51 -1.37
C PRO A 96 -10.83 17.27 -1.55
N ILE A 97 -10.02 17.22 -2.62
CA ILE A 97 -9.22 16.03 -2.97
C ILE A 97 -8.13 15.72 -1.94
N GLU A 98 -7.70 16.72 -1.18
CA GLU A 98 -6.70 16.56 -0.13
C GLU A 98 -7.16 15.64 1.00
N ARG A 99 -8.47 15.39 1.14
CA ARG A 99 -9.05 14.43 2.08
C ARG A 99 -8.86 12.96 1.67
N LEU A 100 -8.56 12.72 0.41
CA LEU A 100 -8.34 11.38 -0.13
C LEU A 100 -6.91 10.90 0.19
N HIS A 101 -6.81 9.72 0.80
CA HIS A 101 -5.54 9.05 1.09
C HIS A 101 -5.38 7.86 0.17
N VAL A 102 -4.41 7.95 -0.74
CA VAL A 102 -4.18 6.92 -1.74
C VAL A 102 -3.12 5.95 -1.24
N VAL A 103 -3.49 4.69 -1.08
CA VAL A 103 -2.60 3.62 -0.62
C VAL A 103 -2.56 2.52 -1.67
N SER A 104 -1.36 2.19 -2.13
CA SER A 104 -1.15 1.08 -3.04
C SER A 104 -1.08 -0.24 -2.28
N VAL A 105 -1.75 -1.27 -2.78
CA VAL A 105 -1.64 -2.64 -2.27
C VAL A 105 -0.69 -3.42 -3.17
N SER A 106 0.35 -4.00 -2.58
CA SER A 106 1.37 -4.73 -3.34
C SER A 106 1.85 -5.96 -2.60
N SER A 107 1.95 -7.10 -3.29
CA SER A 107 2.81 -8.19 -2.85
C SER A 107 4.26 -7.87 -3.22
N PRO A 108 5.28 -8.29 -2.44
CA PRO A 108 5.15 -8.79 -1.07
C PRO A 108 5.14 -7.65 -0.04
N ILE A 109 5.40 -6.41 -0.42
CA ILE A 109 5.66 -5.30 0.51
C ILE A 109 4.49 -4.94 1.45
N GLY A 110 3.26 -5.25 1.05
CA GLY A 110 2.04 -4.94 1.78
C GLY A 110 1.42 -3.62 1.31
N LEU A 111 1.03 -2.78 2.27
CA LEU A 111 0.46 -1.47 1.98
C LEU A 111 1.56 -0.42 1.83
N VAL A 112 1.45 0.40 0.79
CA VAL A 112 2.34 1.52 0.51
C VAL A 112 1.51 2.80 0.40
N PRO A 113 1.40 3.57 1.50
CA PRO A 113 0.87 4.93 1.45
C PRO A 113 1.64 5.80 0.46
N ARG A 114 0.96 6.75 -0.18
CA ARG A 114 1.59 7.67 -1.16
C ARG A 114 2.77 8.42 -0.56
N GLU A 115 2.72 8.71 0.73
CA GLU A 115 3.73 9.42 1.52
C GLU A 115 5.02 8.60 1.67
N LEU A 116 4.95 7.27 1.54
CA LEU A 116 6.07 6.35 1.73
C LEU A 116 6.59 5.75 0.42
N GLU A 117 6.01 6.07 -0.74
CA GLU A 117 6.37 5.41 -2.01
C GLU A 117 7.79 5.73 -2.51
N ASP A 118 8.40 6.80 -2.02
CA ASP A 118 9.80 7.18 -2.33
C ASP A 118 10.81 6.59 -1.33
N VAL A 119 10.35 5.84 -0.33
CA VAL A 119 11.19 5.26 0.70
C VAL A 119 11.55 3.82 0.31
N PRO A 120 12.84 3.42 0.35
CA PRO A 120 13.22 2.02 0.17
C PRO A 120 12.57 1.09 1.22
N PRO A 121 12.14 -0.12 0.85
CA PRO A 121 12.24 -0.73 -0.47
C PRO A 121 11.08 -0.39 -1.42
N ALA A 122 10.06 0.36 -0.99
CA ALA A 122 8.86 0.64 -1.81
C ALA A 122 9.18 1.38 -3.11
N ARG A 123 10.19 2.24 -3.09
CA ARG A 123 10.67 3.00 -4.25
C ARG A 123 11.27 2.13 -5.35
N ASP A 124 11.92 1.04 -5.00
CA ASP A 124 12.83 0.31 -5.88
C ASP A 124 12.98 -1.16 -5.47
N TYR A 125 12.01 -1.96 -5.92
CA TYR A 125 12.03 -3.41 -5.84
C TYR A 125 11.47 -4.03 -7.12
N ASP A 126 11.89 -5.24 -7.43
CA ASP A 126 11.36 -6.03 -8.53
C ASP A 126 10.95 -7.42 -8.08
N ILE A 127 9.85 -7.94 -8.61
CA ILE A 127 9.24 -9.21 -8.21
C ILE A 127 8.61 -9.91 -9.42
N PRO A 128 8.49 -11.25 -9.41
CA PRO A 128 7.53 -11.94 -10.26
C PRO A 128 6.11 -11.62 -9.80
N VAL A 129 5.20 -11.43 -10.76
CA VAL A 129 3.78 -11.16 -10.47
C VAL A 129 2.97 -12.35 -11.00
N THR A 130 2.42 -13.14 -10.08
CA THR A 130 1.60 -14.33 -10.40
C THR A 130 0.12 -14.12 -10.10
N GLY A 131 -0.23 -13.11 -9.28
CA GLY A 131 -1.60 -12.92 -8.76
C GLY A 131 -1.99 -13.95 -7.69
N GLU A 132 -1.08 -14.85 -7.35
CA GLU A 132 -1.25 -15.82 -6.27
C GLU A 132 -0.70 -15.22 -4.97
N TRP A 133 -1.51 -15.30 -3.92
CA TRP A 133 -1.21 -14.71 -2.62
C TRP A 133 -1.01 -15.78 -1.57
N GLU A 134 0.20 -15.82 -1.01
CA GLU A 134 0.50 -16.63 0.16
C GLU A 134 -0.25 -16.11 1.39
N ASP A 135 -0.60 -17.00 2.32
CA ASP A 135 -1.33 -16.65 3.54
C ASP A 135 -0.64 -15.52 4.33
N ARG A 136 0.69 -15.54 4.36
CA ARG A 136 1.48 -14.51 5.02
C ARG A 136 1.34 -13.13 4.35
N GLU A 137 1.25 -13.11 3.03
CA GLU A 137 1.10 -11.87 2.26
C GLU A 137 -0.30 -11.30 2.47
N ARG A 138 -1.34 -12.16 2.43
CA ARG A 138 -2.71 -11.78 2.77
C ARG A 138 -2.80 -11.18 4.18
N ARG A 139 -2.23 -11.87 5.18
CA ARG A 139 -2.18 -11.38 6.57
C ARG A 139 -1.47 -10.03 6.68
N THR A 140 -0.34 -9.85 5.99
CA THR A 140 0.39 -8.57 5.97
C THR A 140 -0.50 -7.41 5.49
N ILE A 141 -1.29 -7.64 4.43
CA ILE A 141 -2.21 -6.61 3.92
C ILE A 141 -3.38 -6.38 4.87
N VAL A 142 -3.99 -7.45 5.39
CA VAL A 142 -5.10 -7.36 6.35
C VAL A 142 -4.68 -6.58 7.60
N ASP A 143 -3.51 -6.88 8.15
CA ASP A 143 -2.95 -6.19 9.32
C ASP A 143 -2.68 -4.71 8.99
N GLY A 144 -2.14 -4.43 7.79
CA GLY A 144 -1.99 -3.07 7.31
C GLY A 144 -3.31 -2.31 7.19
N VAL A 145 -4.35 -2.94 6.66
CA VAL A 145 -5.68 -2.30 6.50
C VAL A 145 -6.28 -2.00 7.87
N ARG A 146 -6.22 -2.96 8.80
CA ARG A 146 -6.66 -2.78 10.19
C ARG A 146 -5.88 -1.68 10.91
N HIS A 147 -4.57 -1.62 10.69
CA HIS A 147 -3.72 -0.55 11.22
C HIS A 147 -4.16 0.82 10.68
N LEU A 148 -4.31 0.96 9.36
CA LEU A 148 -4.78 2.21 8.78
C LEU A 148 -6.17 2.59 9.31
N ALA A 149 -7.11 1.65 9.34
CA ALA A 149 -8.48 1.90 9.81
C ALA A 149 -8.55 2.31 11.28
N SER A 150 -7.67 1.76 12.14
CA SER A 150 -7.64 2.08 13.57
C SER A 150 -6.85 3.35 13.90
N ARG A 151 -5.83 3.70 13.10
CA ARG A 151 -4.95 4.86 13.34
C ARG A 151 -5.36 6.11 12.56
N GLY A 152 -6.11 5.95 11.47
CA GLY A 152 -6.62 7.05 10.65
C GLY A 152 -7.98 7.55 11.11
N HIS A 153 -8.42 8.66 10.51
CA HIS A 153 -9.73 9.26 10.75
C HIS A 153 -10.68 9.05 9.56
N TYR A 154 -10.63 7.85 8.96
CA TYR A 154 -11.43 7.58 7.79
C TYR A 154 -12.91 7.47 8.15
N ARG A 155 -13.74 8.16 7.38
CA ARG A 155 -15.19 8.03 7.41
C ARG A 155 -15.71 7.06 6.37
N ARG A 156 -14.93 6.82 5.30
CA ARG A 156 -15.25 5.90 4.21
C ARG A 156 -13.97 5.31 3.63
N ALA A 157 -14.08 4.10 3.09
CA ALA A 157 -13.04 3.44 2.32
C ALA A 157 -13.53 3.10 0.92
N ILE A 158 -12.68 3.33 -0.07
CA ILE A 158 -12.89 2.99 -1.47
C ILE A 158 -11.85 1.94 -1.84
N VAL A 159 -12.32 0.80 -2.34
CA VAL A 159 -11.47 -0.28 -2.81
C VAL A 159 -11.57 -0.35 -4.32
N HIS A 160 -10.49 0.03 -4.98
CA HIS A 160 -10.33 -0.03 -6.44
C HIS A 160 -9.35 -1.14 -6.81
N LEU A 161 -9.68 -2.35 -6.37
CA LEU A 161 -8.89 -3.57 -6.50
C LEU A 161 -9.76 -4.67 -7.13
N ASP A 162 -9.14 -5.62 -7.82
CA ASP A 162 -9.83 -6.78 -8.38
C ASP A 162 -10.50 -7.58 -7.24
N PRO A 163 -11.84 -7.72 -7.21
CA PRO A 163 -12.53 -8.48 -6.19
C PRO A 163 -12.14 -9.96 -6.13
N ALA A 164 -11.71 -10.56 -7.24
CA ALA A 164 -11.29 -11.97 -7.29
C ALA A 164 -9.94 -12.17 -6.60
N GLU A 165 -9.01 -11.24 -6.80
CA GLU A 165 -7.67 -11.28 -6.22
C GLU A 165 -7.67 -10.81 -4.74
N TYR A 166 -8.37 -9.71 -4.44
CA TYR A 166 -8.32 -9.04 -3.13
C TYR A 166 -9.53 -9.33 -2.24
N GLY A 167 -10.39 -10.28 -2.62
CA GLY A 167 -11.62 -10.60 -1.90
C GLY A 167 -11.45 -10.91 -0.41
N PHE A 168 -10.24 -11.36 0.00
CA PHE A 168 -9.88 -11.58 1.41
C PHE A 168 -9.91 -10.30 2.26
N LEU A 169 -9.96 -9.10 1.65
CA LEU A 169 -10.11 -7.84 2.36
C LEU A 169 -11.55 -7.51 2.75
N ARG A 170 -12.56 -8.26 2.29
CA ARG A 170 -13.97 -7.95 2.61
C ARG A 170 -14.24 -7.95 4.12
N ASP A 171 -13.55 -8.81 4.85
CA ASP A 171 -13.72 -8.98 6.31
C ASP A 171 -12.62 -8.28 7.13
N ALA A 172 -11.80 -7.43 6.48
CA ALA A 172 -10.66 -6.75 7.13
C ALA A 172 -11.04 -5.42 7.79
N TRP A 173 -12.28 -4.94 7.60
CA TRP A 173 -12.71 -3.59 7.96
C TRP A 173 -13.52 -3.54 9.26
N PRO A 174 -13.45 -2.45 10.04
CA PRO A 174 -14.38 -2.20 11.13
C PRO A 174 -15.83 -2.16 10.62
N PRO A 175 -16.81 -2.75 11.32
CA PRO A 175 -18.22 -2.76 10.90
C PRO A 175 -18.81 -1.37 10.63
N GLU A 176 -18.34 -0.36 11.35
CA GLU A 176 -18.78 1.02 11.29
C GLU A 176 -18.19 1.83 10.12
N LEU A 177 -17.16 1.31 9.44
CA LEU A 177 -16.51 1.98 8.32
C LEU A 177 -17.14 1.53 6.99
N PRO A 178 -17.91 2.38 6.29
CA PRO A 178 -18.48 2.03 5.00
C PRO A 178 -17.38 1.81 3.95
N VAL A 179 -17.44 0.68 3.25
CA VAL A 179 -16.47 0.26 2.24
C VAL A 179 -17.17 0.07 0.90
N VAL A 180 -16.69 0.76 -0.14
CA VAL A 180 -17.22 0.66 -1.51
C VAL A 180 -16.19 0.00 -2.42
N TRP A 181 -16.57 -1.10 -3.07
CA TRP A 181 -15.78 -1.73 -4.12
C TRP A 181 -16.20 -1.17 -5.47
N THR A 182 -15.24 -0.66 -6.25
CA THR A 182 -15.53 0.09 -7.48
C THR A 182 -15.38 -0.75 -8.75
N LEU A 183 -14.74 -1.91 -8.67
CA LEU A 183 -14.46 -2.75 -9.82
C LEU A 183 -15.42 -3.94 -9.90
N PRO A 184 -16.04 -4.18 -11.07
CA PRO A 184 -16.78 -5.41 -11.34
C PRO A 184 -15.89 -6.55 -11.87
N SER A 185 -14.63 -6.26 -12.23
CA SER A 185 -13.67 -7.21 -12.83
C SER A 185 -12.21 -6.83 -12.54
N ASP A 186 -11.28 -7.58 -13.12
CA ASP A 186 -9.82 -7.43 -13.01
C ASP A 186 -9.25 -6.16 -13.65
N ARG A 187 -9.99 -5.52 -14.57
CA ARG A 187 -9.48 -4.38 -15.34
C ARG A 187 -9.65 -3.06 -14.61
N THR A 188 -8.62 -2.68 -13.86
CA THR A 188 -8.61 -1.46 -13.04
C THR A 188 -8.65 -0.15 -13.83
N THR A 189 -8.27 -0.14 -15.11
CA THR A 189 -8.16 1.11 -15.88
C THR A 189 -9.04 1.18 -17.13
N THR A 190 -10.15 0.43 -17.22
CA THR A 190 -11.12 0.69 -18.30
C THR A 190 -11.84 2.02 -18.09
N ARG A 191 -12.56 2.48 -19.12
CA ARG A 191 -13.37 3.70 -19.00
C ARG A 191 -14.45 3.52 -17.92
N GLU A 192 -15.11 2.37 -17.86
CA GLU A 192 -16.10 2.08 -16.81
C GLU A 192 -15.46 2.08 -15.42
N ALA A 193 -14.31 1.40 -15.26
CA ALA A 193 -13.60 1.33 -13.98
C ALA A 193 -13.20 2.71 -13.46
N LEU A 194 -12.66 3.57 -14.32
CA LEU A 194 -12.27 4.94 -13.95
C LEU A 194 -13.48 5.82 -13.64
N ALA A 195 -14.60 5.64 -14.34
CA ALA A 195 -15.84 6.33 -14.04
C ALA A 195 -16.42 5.91 -12.68
N ALA A 196 -16.39 4.61 -12.36
CA ALA A 196 -16.81 4.10 -11.06
C ALA A 196 -15.91 4.60 -9.92
N LEU A 197 -14.58 4.63 -10.13
CA LEU A 197 -13.63 5.23 -9.20
C LEU A 197 -13.97 6.70 -8.93
N ARG A 198 -14.19 7.48 -9.99
CA ARG A 198 -14.54 8.91 -9.87
C ARG A 198 -15.84 9.10 -9.11
N ALA A 199 -16.88 8.31 -9.42
CA ALA A 199 -18.19 8.41 -8.77
C ALA A 199 -18.10 8.11 -7.27
N ALA A 200 -17.45 7.00 -6.90
CA ALA A 200 -17.26 6.64 -5.49
C ALA A 200 -16.42 7.67 -4.73
N ALA A 201 -15.39 8.24 -5.37
CA ALA A 201 -14.60 9.30 -4.77
C ALA A 201 -15.39 10.60 -4.60
N ALA A 202 -16.22 10.97 -5.58
CA ALA A 202 -17.07 12.16 -5.49
C ALA A 202 -18.10 12.03 -4.35
N GLU A 203 -18.77 10.89 -4.25
CA GLU A 203 -19.71 10.58 -3.17
C GLU A 203 -19.02 10.56 -1.80
N ALA A 204 -17.84 9.94 -1.71
CA ALA A 204 -17.12 9.87 -0.44
C ALA A 204 -16.64 11.23 0.06
N LEU A 205 -16.33 12.14 -0.86
CA LEU A 205 -15.92 13.52 -0.57
C LEU A 205 -17.10 14.49 -0.36
N GLU A 206 -18.33 14.04 -0.60
CA GLU A 206 -19.51 14.87 -0.37
C GLU A 206 -19.67 15.20 1.12
N GLY A 207 -19.82 16.48 1.44
CA GLY A 207 -19.92 16.98 2.81
C GLY A 207 -18.57 17.13 3.54
N GLU A 208 -17.46 16.70 2.94
CA GLU A 208 -16.13 16.96 3.49
C GLU A 208 -15.76 18.45 3.35
N ARG A 209 -15.11 19.00 4.39
CA ARG A 209 -14.63 20.39 4.38
C ARG A 209 -13.20 20.45 3.87
N ALA A 210 -12.85 21.49 3.12
CA ALA A 210 -11.45 21.75 2.78
C ALA A 210 -10.57 21.86 4.03
N VAL A 211 -9.30 21.48 3.92
CA VAL A 211 -8.34 21.63 5.02
C VAL A 211 -8.04 23.12 5.25
N ALA A 212 -8.06 23.57 6.51
CA ALA A 212 -7.73 24.94 6.87
C ALA A 212 -6.26 25.24 6.48
N GLY A 213 -6.03 26.24 5.62
CA GLY A 213 -4.70 26.55 5.09
C GLY A 213 -4.34 25.85 3.76
N GLY A 214 -5.27 25.08 3.18
CA GLY A 214 -5.13 24.48 1.86
C GLY A 214 -4.33 23.16 1.85
N PRO A 215 -4.06 22.58 0.66
CA PRO A 215 -3.51 21.23 0.53
C PRO A 215 -2.13 21.03 1.17
N LEU A 216 -1.35 22.11 1.33
CA LEU A 216 -0.01 22.09 1.92
C LEU A 216 -0.01 22.24 3.45
N ALA A 217 -1.14 22.59 4.07
CA ALA A 217 -1.24 22.73 5.52
C ALA A 217 -1.19 21.38 6.25
N VAL A 218 -1.49 20.28 5.54
CA VAL A 218 -1.47 18.89 6.04
C VAL A 218 -0.12 18.50 6.66
N VAL A 219 0.99 19.09 6.19
CA VAL A 219 2.35 18.80 6.68
C VAL A 219 2.67 19.55 7.99
N ARG A 220 1.89 20.58 8.35
CA ARG A 220 2.17 21.47 9.49
C ARG A 220 1.40 21.15 10.76
N GLU A 221 0.38 20.29 10.71
CA GLU A 221 -0.46 19.98 11.88
C GLU A 221 0.30 19.17 12.95
N GLU A 222 1.35 18.43 12.59
CA GLU A 222 2.12 17.59 13.55
C GLU A 222 3.49 18.17 13.97
N LEU A 223 4.00 19.21 13.30
CA LEU A 223 5.27 19.87 13.68
C LEU A 223 5.09 20.92 14.81
N ARG A 224 3.88 21.00 15.39
CA ARG A 224 3.51 21.98 16.41
C ARG A 224 3.19 21.37 17.78
N GLU A 225 3.37 20.07 17.95
CA GLU A 225 3.40 19.39 19.24
C GLU A 225 4.83 18.97 19.58
#